data_AF-X0S7L4-F1
#
_entry.id   AF-X0S7L4-F1
#
_cell.length_a   1.000
_cell.length_b   1.000
_cell.length_c   1.000
_cell.angle_alpha   90.00
_cell.angle_beta   90.00
_cell.angle_gamma   90.00
#
_symmetry.space_group_name_H-M   'P 1'
#
loop_
_entity.id
_entity.type
_entity.pdbx_description
1 polymer ?
#
loop_
_entity_poly.entity_id
_entity_poly.type
_entity_poly.pdbx_seq_one_letter_code
_entity_poly.pdbx_strand_id
1 'polypeptide(L)'
;MAVLLLVIWLARKVSSGYLLLVGIGIAAMMDGVMHMVKLSGDPRLEAMLSWLSGTTYSAQPSTVWYLIGIALILFALSLLLIKPLRVLGLGTGVARNLGVAVTPVTLALLVLVAALSTASTLAVGPLSFIGLMVPHLATSLGAVRLERQLPLAALLGAGVMVIADWIGRYVIFL
;
A
#
# COMPACT_ATOMS: atom_id res chain seq x y z
N MET A 1 9.62 -2.71 -5.48
CA MET A 1 9.64 -3.76 -6.54
C MET A 1 10.55 -4.95 -6.21
N ALA A 2 11.82 -4.76 -5.83
CA ALA A 2 12.72 -5.87 -5.48
C ALA A 2 12.14 -6.82 -4.41
N VAL A 3 11.51 -6.27 -3.36
CA VAL A 3 10.86 -7.07 -2.30
C VAL A 3 9.72 -7.94 -2.86
N LEU A 4 8.87 -7.41 -3.75
CA LEU A 4 7.81 -8.20 -4.37
C LEU A 4 8.37 -9.34 -5.23
N LEU A 5 9.43 -9.07 -6.01
CA LEU A 5 10.10 -10.12 -6.78
C LEU A 5 10.66 -11.21 -5.87
N LEU A 6 11.27 -10.81 -4.74
CA LEU A 6 11.78 -11.74 -3.74
C LEU A 6 10.66 -12.56 -3.11
N VAL A 7 9.52 -11.95 -2.77
CA VAL A 7 8.32 -12.64 -2.28
C VAL A 7 7.82 -13.66 -3.31
N ILE A 8 7.67 -13.27 -4.57
CA ILE A 8 7.17 -14.16 -5.64
C ILE A 8 8.13 -15.32 -5.88
N TRP A 9 9.44 -15.03 -5.90
CA TRP A 9 10.49 -16.03 -6.05
C TRP A 9 10.47 -17.04 -4.90
N LEU A 10 10.34 -16.55 -3.66
CA LEU A 10 10.32 -17.39 -2.47
C LEU A 10 9.01 -18.17 -2.33
N ALA A 11 7.89 -17.59 -2.78
CA ALA A 11 6.56 -18.16 -2.56
C ALA A 11 6.35 -19.51 -3.27
N ARG A 12 7.05 -19.83 -4.38
CA ARG A 12 6.90 -21.01 -5.29
C ARG A 12 5.48 -21.33 -5.80
N LYS A 13 4.43 -21.08 -5.01
CA LYS A 13 3.00 -21.09 -5.33
C LYS A 13 2.35 -19.86 -4.73
N VAL A 14 1.53 -19.17 -5.53
CA VAL A 14 0.74 -18.02 -5.08
C VAL A 14 -0.45 -18.51 -4.25
N SER A 15 -0.22 -18.76 -2.97
CA SER A 15 -1.25 -19.12 -1.99
C SER A 15 -1.26 -18.13 -0.84
N SER A 16 -2.44 -17.70 -0.39
CA SER A 16 -2.57 -16.58 0.55
C SER A 16 -1.80 -16.80 1.86
N GLY A 17 -1.83 -18.00 2.43
CA GLY A 17 -1.15 -18.31 3.69
C GLY A 17 0.37 -18.23 3.58
N TYR A 18 0.96 -18.82 2.53
CA TYR A 18 2.41 -18.75 2.30
C TYR A 18 2.87 -17.34 2.00
N LEU A 19 2.10 -16.58 1.20
CA LEU A 19 2.45 -15.20 0.85
C LEU A 19 2.50 -14.30 2.10
N LEU A 20 1.57 -14.51 3.03
CA LEU A 20 1.51 -13.79 4.30
C LEU A 20 2.70 -14.14 5.20
N LEU A 21 3.03 -15.43 5.32
CA LEU A 21 4.19 -15.90 6.09
C LEU A 21 5.52 -15.36 5.54
N VAL A 22 5.72 -15.44 4.21
CA VAL A 22 6.90 -14.91 3.54
C VAL A 22 7.01 -13.39 3.74
N GLY A 23 5.89 -12.66 3.63
CA GLY A 23 5.85 -11.22 3.86
C GLY A 23 6.25 -10.83 5.28
N ILE A 24 5.72 -11.52 6.30
CA ILE A 24 6.07 -11.30 7.70
C ILE A 24 7.56 -11.61 7.95
N GLY A 25 8.07 -12.72 7.39
CA GLY A 25 9.48 -13.08 7.51
C GLY A 25 10.42 -12.01 6.94
N ILE A 26 10.11 -11.49 5.74
CA ILE A 26 10.89 -10.42 5.13
C ILE A 26 10.80 -9.12 5.94
N ALA A 27 9.61 -8.78 6.45
CA ALA A 27 9.45 -7.59 7.29
C ALA A 27 10.32 -7.67 8.56
N ALA A 28 10.35 -8.83 9.24
CA ALA A 28 11.20 -9.06 10.39
C ALA A 28 12.70 -8.98 10.05
N MET A 29 13.11 -9.53 8.90
CA MET A 29 14.51 -9.41 8.43
C MET A 29 14.89 -7.94 8.17
N MET A 30 14.02 -7.16 7.52
CA MET A 30 14.27 -5.74 7.27
C MET A 30 14.34 -4.93 8.57
N ASP A 31 13.52 -5.26 9.56
CA ASP A 31 13.58 -4.63 10.88
C ASP A 31 14.88 -4.96 11.64
N GLY A 32 15.37 -6.20 11.51
CA GLY A 32 16.70 -6.57 12.01
C GLY A 32 17.83 -5.76 11.37
N VAL A 33 17.80 -5.58 10.05
CA VAL A 33 18.77 -4.72 9.33
C VAL A 33 18.68 -3.28 9.81
N MET A 34 17.46 -2.75 9.97
CA MET A 34 17.23 -1.41 10.51
C MET A 34 17.86 -1.24 11.90
N HIS A 35 17.72 -2.23 12.79
CA HIS A 35 18.36 -2.20 14.10
C HIS A 35 19.89 -2.18 14.02
N MET A 36 20.51 -2.98 13.14
CA MET A 36 21.96 -2.95 12.95
C MET A 36 22.46 -1.59 12.46
N VAL A 37 21.72 -0.94 11.54
CA VAL A 37 22.05 0.41 11.05
C VAL A 37 21.93 1.44 12.17
N LYS A 38 20.90 1.35 13.02
CA LYS A 38 20.74 2.24 14.20
C LYS A 38 21.93 2.15 15.16
N LEU A 39 22.48 0.95 15.36
CA LEU A 39 23.64 0.73 16.22
C LEU A 39 24.95 1.28 15.65
N SER A 40 25.00 1.58 14.35
CA SER A 40 26.22 2.09 13.69
C SER A 40 26.51 3.56 14.00
N GLY A 41 25.56 4.30 14.59
CA GLY A 41 25.76 5.68 15.05
C GLY A 41 25.91 6.74 13.94
N ASP A 42 25.48 6.43 12.72
CA ASP A 42 25.63 7.33 11.56
C ASP A 42 24.72 8.57 11.72
N PRO A 43 25.22 9.83 11.58
CA PRO A 43 24.39 11.04 11.68
C PRO A 43 23.27 11.12 10.61
N ARG A 44 23.35 10.32 9.53
CA ARG A 44 22.25 10.19 8.55
C ARG A 44 21.01 9.49 9.11
N LEU A 45 21.13 8.86 10.28
CA LEU A 45 20.04 8.12 10.92
C LEU A 45 18.87 9.04 11.30
N GLU A 46 19.12 10.29 11.70
CA GLU A 46 18.02 11.23 12.04
C GLU A 46 17.14 11.56 10.82
N ALA A 47 17.75 11.76 9.65
CA ALA A 47 17.02 11.98 8.41
C ALA A 47 16.23 10.72 7.98
N MET A 48 16.78 9.53 8.22
CA MET A 48 16.06 8.27 7.96
C MET A 48 14.92 8.05 8.94
N LEU A 49 15.11 8.36 10.23
CA LEU A 49 14.08 8.24 11.26
C LEU A 49 12.91 9.21 11.02
N SER A 50 13.20 10.45 10.57
CA SER A 50 12.13 11.40 10.21
C SER A 50 11.37 11.00 8.95
N TRP A 51 12.04 10.34 8.00
CA TRP A 51 11.35 9.75 6.84
C TRP A 51 10.51 8.53 7.23
N LEU A 52 11.00 7.69 8.15
CA LEU A 52 10.28 6.52 8.66
C LEU A 52 9.05 6.89 9.49
N SER A 53 9.06 8.02 10.21
CA SER A 53 7.87 8.54 10.90
C SER A 53 6.79 9.02 9.93
N GLY A 54 7.14 9.17 8.65
CA GLY A 54 6.31 9.73 7.62
C GLY A 54 6.36 11.26 7.67
N THR A 55 6.76 11.89 6.58
CA THR A 55 6.85 13.34 6.48
C THR A 55 6.54 13.81 5.07
N THR A 56 5.70 14.85 4.98
CA THR A 56 5.42 15.58 3.73
C THR A 56 6.36 16.78 3.54
N TYR A 57 7.31 16.98 4.46
CA TYR A 57 8.11 18.20 4.53
C TYR A 57 9.10 18.37 3.37
N SER A 58 9.50 17.27 2.73
CA SER A 58 10.37 17.26 1.55
C SER A 58 9.62 17.38 0.21
N ALA A 59 8.30 17.56 0.22
CA ALA A 59 7.49 17.62 -0.99
C ALA A 59 7.77 18.92 -1.78
N GLN A 60 8.41 18.79 -2.94
CA GLN A 60 8.66 19.90 -3.86
C GLN A 60 7.47 20.11 -4.83
N PRO A 61 7.10 21.36 -5.16
CA PRO A 61 5.98 21.65 -6.07
C PRO A 61 6.09 21.00 -7.45
N SER A 62 7.30 20.84 -7.98
CA SER A 62 7.57 20.16 -9.26
C SER A 62 7.25 18.66 -9.21
N THR A 63 7.49 18.00 -8.08
CA THR A 63 7.31 16.55 -7.90
C THR A 63 5.84 16.19 -7.70
N VAL A 64 5.02 17.12 -7.19
CA VAL A 64 3.58 16.90 -6.93
C VAL A 64 2.83 16.50 -8.20
N TRP A 65 3.07 17.15 -9.34
CA TRP A 65 2.38 16.82 -10.59
C TRP A 65 2.66 15.40 -11.08
N TYR A 66 3.91 14.94 -10.94
CA TYR A 66 4.28 13.57 -11.27
C TYR A 66 3.59 12.57 -10.34
N LEU A 67 3.54 12.86 -9.03
CA LEU A 67 2.87 12.00 -8.05
C LEU A 67 1.37 11.89 -8.32
N ILE A 68 0.71 13.00 -8.65
CA ILE A 68 -0.72 13.01 -9.01
C ILE A 68 -0.95 12.18 -10.28
N GLY A 69 -0.12 12.36 -11.32
CA GLY A 69 -0.23 11.59 -12.55
C GLY A 69 -0.07 10.08 -12.32
N ILE A 70 0.94 9.68 -11.55
CA ILE A 70 1.17 8.27 -11.19
C ILE A 70 0.00 7.72 -10.36
N ALA A 71 -0.46 8.47 -9.35
CA ALA A 71 -1.58 8.06 -8.51
C ALA A 71 -2.86 7.86 -9.33
N LEU A 72 -3.15 8.75 -10.29
CA LEU A 72 -4.36 8.71 -11.11
C LEU A 72 -4.31 7.54 -12.10
N ILE A 73 -3.15 7.26 -12.71
CA ILE A 73 -2.95 6.10 -13.59
C ILE A 73 -3.12 4.80 -12.80
N LEU A 74 -2.47 4.67 -11.64
CA LEU A 74 -2.57 3.46 -10.82
C LEU A 74 -3.99 3.28 -10.26
N PHE A 75 -4.66 4.36 -9.89
CA PHE A 75 -6.05 4.33 -9.46
C PHE A 75 -6.98 3.89 -10.60
N ALA A 76 -6.82 4.44 -11.81
CA ALA A 76 -7.59 4.00 -12.97
C ALA A 76 -7.36 2.52 -13.30
N LEU A 77 -6.10 2.06 -13.22
CA LEU A 77 -5.76 0.65 -13.40
C LEU A 77 -6.42 -0.24 -12.34
N SER A 78 -6.53 0.24 -11.09
CA SER A 78 -7.23 -0.49 -10.03
C SER A 78 -8.72 -0.67 -10.30
N LEU A 79 -9.38 0.30 -10.95
CA LEU A 79 -10.79 0.19 -11.33
C LEU A 79 -11.03 -0.92 -12.36
N LEU A 80 -10.08 -1.14 -13.27
CA LEU A 80 -10.16 -2.21 -14.28
C LEU A 80 -10.09 -3.61 -13.65
N LEU A 81 -9.45 -3.75 -12.49
CA LEU A 81 -9.30 -5.03 -11.78
C LEU A 81 -10.45 -5.32 -10.78
N ILE A 82 -11.47 -4.47 -10.68
CA ILE A 82 -12.61 -4.69 -9.77
C ILE A 82 -13.37 -5.99 -10.10
N LYS A 83 -13.64 -6.24 -11.38
CA LYS A 83 -14.36 -7.46 -11.81
C LYS A 83 -13.64 -8.75 -11.41
N PRO A 84 -12.35 -8.95 -11.77
CA PRO A 84 -11.64 -10.15 -11.35
C PRO A 84 -11.45 -10.24 -9.83
N LEU A 85 -11.26 -9.12 -9.12
CA LEU A 85 -11.15 -9.09 -7.67
C LEU A 85 -12.44 -9.55 -6.98
N ARG A 86 -13.61 -9.16 -7.51
CA ARG A 86 -14.92 -9.62 -7.02
C ARG A 86 -15.10 -11.13 -7.18
N VAL A 87 -14.68 -11.68 -8.32
CA VAL A 87 -14.79 -13.13 -8.58
C VAL A 87 -13.83 -13.91 -7.70
N LEU A 88 -12.61 -13.42 -7.48
CA LEU A 88 -11.67 -14.00 -6.52
C LEU A 88 -12.19 -13.98 -5.08
N GLY A 89 -12.97 -12.94 -4.71
CA GLY A 89 -13.62 -12.84 -3.40
C GLY A 89 -14.66 -13.94 -3.12
N LEU A 90 -15.20 -14.60 -4.16
CA LEU A 90 -16.11 -15.74 -4.02
C LEU A 90 -15.37 -17.06 -3.70
N GLY A 91 -14.04 -17.03 -3.69
CA GLY A 91 -13.18 -18.20 -3.49
C GLY A 91 -12.47 -18.63 -4.76
N THR A 92 -11.24 -19.11 -4.61
CA THR A 92 -10.37 -19.51 -5.73
C THR A 92 -10.94 -20.67 -6.56
N GLY A 93 -11.65 -21.60 -5.92
CA GLY A 93 -12.35 -22.70 -6.59
C GLY A 93 -13.48 -22.23 -7.49
N VAL A 94 -14.33 -21.33 -7.00
CA VAL A 94 -15.44 -20.74 -7.76
C VAL A 94 -14.91 -19.89 -8.91
N ALA A 95 -13.87 -19.08 -8.65
CA ALA A 95 -13.24 -18.25 -9.67
C ALA A 95 -12.67 -19.10 -10.83
N ARG A 96 -12.03 -20.24 -10.51
CA ARG A 96 -11.48 -21.15 -11.52
C ARG A 96 -12.57 -21.81 -12.36
N ASN A 97 -13.69 -22.18 -11.75
CA ASN A 97 -14.85 -22.75 -12.45
C ASN A 97 -15.54 -21.74 -13.37
N LEU A 98 -15.47 -20.45 -13.05
CA LEU A 98 -15.98 -19.35 -13.88
C LEU A 98 -15.01 -18.94 -15.01
N GLY A 99 -13.91 -19.69 -15.22
CA GLY A 99 -12.94 -19.43 -16.29
C GLY A 99 -11.92 -18.35 -15.96
N VAL A 100 -11.86 -17.84 -14.72
CA VAL A 100 -10.86 -16.86 -14.32
C VAL A 100 -9.52 -17.56 -14.11
N ALA A 101 -8.50 -17.07 -14.81
CA ALA A 101 -7.12 -17.48 -14.57
C ALA A 101 -6.62 -16.89 -13.24
N VAL A 102 -6.87 -17.59 -12.13
CA VAL A 102 -6.60 -17.14 -10.76
C VAL A 102 -5.15 -16.64 -10.60
N THR A 103 -4.16 -17.44 -11.03
CA THR A 103 -2.74 -17.11 -10.85
C THR A 103 -2.31 -15.80 -11.53
N PRO A 104 -2.52 -15.58 -12.84
CA PRO A 104 -2.12 -14.31 -13.47
C PRO A 104 -2.91 -13.11 -12.94
N VAL A 105 -4.18 -13.27 -12.58
CA VAL A 105 -4.96 -12.20 -11.95
C VAL A 105 -4.38 -11.83 -10.58
N THR A 106 -4.06 -12.83 -9.74
CA THR A 106 -3.44 -12.56 -8.44
C THR A 106 -2.08 -11.90 -8.59
N LEU A 107 -1.27 -12.32 -9.57
CA LEU A 107 0.01 -11.66 -9.85
C LEU A 107 -0.17 -10.19 -10.30
N ALA A 108 -1.13 -9.92 -11.18
CA ALA A 108 -1.44 -8.56 -11.61
C ALA A 108 -1.88 -7.67 -10.42
N LEU A 109 -2.72 -8.22 -9.53
CA LEU A 109 -3.12 -7.53 -8.30
C LEU A 109 -1.93 -7.26 -7.38
N LEU A 110 -1.03 -8.22 -7.19
CA LEU A 110 0.15 -8.05 -6.34
C LEU A 110 1.09 -6.97 -6.90
N VAL A 111 1.32 -6.96 -8.22
CA VAL A 111 2.12 -5.91 -8.88
C VAL A 111 1.48 -4.54 -8.70
N LEU A 112 0.16 -4.45 -8.89
CA LEU A 112 -0.58 -3.19 -8.72
C LEU A 112 -0.49 -2.68 -7.28
N VAL A 113 -0.74 -3.54 -6.29
CA VAL A 113 -0.64 -3.19 -4.86
C VAL A 113 0.78 -2.75 -4.53
N ALA A 114 1.80 -3.49 -4.98
CA ALA A 114 3.18 -3.10 -4.74
C ALA A 114 3.54 -1.76 -5.40
N ALA A 115 2.99 -1.45 -6.58
CA ALA A 115 3.22 -0.18 -7.25
C ALA A 115 2.58 0.97 -6.48
N LEU A 116 1.32 0.83 -6.06
CA LEU A 116 0.60 1.78 -5.22
C LEU A 116 1.32 2.01 -3.89
N SER A 117 1.71 0.94 -3.18
CA SER A 117 2.46 1.04 -1.92
C SER A 117 3.81 1.70 -2.12
N THR A 118 4.56 1.33 -3.17
CA THR A 118 5.88 1.91 -3.44
C THR A 118 5.76 3.41 -3.73
N ALA A 119 4.80 3.82 -4.56
CA ALA A 119 4.57 5.23 -4.89
C ALA A 119 4.18 6.04 -3.64
N SER A 120 3.27 5.51 -2.82
CA SER A 120 2.83 6.16 -1.57
C SER A 120 3.98 6.27 -0.56
N THR A 121 4.74 5.20 -0.35
CA THR A 121 5.85 5.17 0.62
C THR A 121 7.00 6.08 0.18
N LEU A 122 7.30 6.17 -1.11
CA LEU A 122 8.31 7.12 -1.60
C LEU A 122 7.89 8.57 -1.39
N ALA A 123 6.60 8.88 -1.53
CA ALA A 123 6.09 10.23 -1.43
C ALA A 123 6.03 10.75 0.01
N VAL A 124 5.54 9.94 0.95
CA VAL A 124 5.22 10.39 2.32
C VAL A 124 5.93 9.58 3.39
N GLY A 125 6.50 8.41 3.05
CA GLY A 125 7.02 7.44 4.02
C GLY A 125 6.05 6.29 4.31
N PRO A 126 6.48 5.30 5.09
CA PRO A 126 5.69 4.09 5.35
C PRO A 126 4.51 4.37 6.28
N LEU A 127 3.28 4.28 5.75
CA LEU A 127 2.04 4.49 6.50
C LEU A 127 1.14 3.26 6.40
N SER A 128 1.02 2.50 7.49
CA SER A 128 0.27 1.23 7.50
C SER A 128 -1.19 1.40 7.94
N PHE A 129 -1.50 2.37 8.81
CA PHE A 129 -2.80 2.45 9.48
C PHE A 129 -3.94 2.87 8.54
N ILE A 130 -3.68 3.86 7.68
CA ILE A 130 -4.67 4.40 6.73
C ILE A 130 -5.15 3.29 5.78
N GLY A 131 -4.24 2.45 5.27
CA GLY A 131 -4.56 1.35 4.36
C GLY A 131 -5.47 0.26 4.95
N LEU A 132 -5.49 0.12 6.29
CA LEU A 132 -6.34 -0.85 6.99
C LEU A 132 -7.66 -0.23 7.45
N MET A 133 -7.60 0.99 8.01
CA MET A 133 -8.76 1.64 8.60
C MET A 133 -9.74 2.15 7.54
N VAL A 134 -9.23 2.79 6.48
CA VAL A 134 -10.07 3.53 5.52
C VAL A 134 -11.03 2.63 4.72
N PRO A 135 -10.62 1.43 4.22
CA PRO A 135 -11.56 0.52 3.58
C PRO A 135 -12.69 0.06 4.51
N HIS A 136 -12.41 -0.03 5.81
CA HIS A 136 -13.39 -0.39 6.83
C HIS A 136 -14.37 0.77 7.10
N LEU A 137 -13.87 2.01 7.14
CA LEU A 137 -14.71 3.22 7.20
C LEU A 137 -15.61 3.37 5.97
N ALA A 138 -15.09 3.05 4.77
CA ALA A 138 -15.91 3.06 3.57
C ALA A 138 -17.07 2.05 3.66
N THR A 139 -16.83 0.85 4.19
CA THR A 139 -17.89 -0.15 4.38
C THR A 139 -18.89 0.24 5.46
N SER A 140 -18.46 0.86 6.56
CA SER A 140 -19.37 1.30 7.63
C SER A 140 -20.29 2.45 7.17
N LEU A 141 -19.84 3.25 6.20
CA LEU A 141 -20.64 4.28 5.53
C LEU A 141 -21.58 3.74 4.43
N GLY A 142 -21.69 2.41 4.28
CA GLY A 142 -22.63 1.76 3.36
C GLY A 142 -22.06 1.41 1.98
N ALA A 143 -20.75 1.61 1.74
CA ALA A 143 -20.11 1.14 0.50
C ALA A 143 -19.73 -0.35 0.59
N VAL A 144 -20.74 -1.21 0.52
CA VAL A 144 -20.57 -2.68 0.62
C VAL A 144 -20.08 -3.32 -0.69
N ARG A 145 -20.30 -2.64 -1.83
CA ARG A 145 -19.83 -3.11 -3.14
C ARG A 145 -18.45 -2.57 -3.43
N LEU A 146 -17.54 -3.43 -3.91
CA LEU A 146 -16.16 -3.10 -4.26
C LEU A 146 -16.04 -1.88 -5.21
N GLU A 147 -16.99 -1.76 -6.15
CA GLU A 147 -17.12 -0.63 -7.09
C GLU A 147 -17.30 0.73 -6.41
N ARG A 148 -17.98 0.74 -5.26
CA ARG A 148 -18.21 1.94 -4.45
C ARG A 148 -17.19 2.09 -3.35
N GLN A 149 -16.72 0.97 -2.80
CA GLN A 149 -15.77 0.94 -1.70
C GLN A 149 -14.43 1.54 -2.11
N LEU A 150 -13.92 1.20 -3.29
CA LEU A 150 -12.60 1.62 -3.76
C LEU A 150 -12.48 3.15 -3.95
N PRO A 151 -13.39 3.83 -4.69
CA PRO A 151 -13.35 5.29 -4.80
C PRO A 151 -13.67 5.99 -3.48
N LEU A 152 -14.61 5.46 -2.67
CA LEU A 152 -14.92 6.06 -1.38
C LEU A 152 -13.74 5.95 -0.40
N ALA A 153 -13.05 4.81 -0.38
CA ALA A 153 -11.83 4.62 0.39
C ALA A 153 -10.72 5.58 -0.08
N ALA A 154 -10.54 5.78 -1.38
CA ALA A 154 -9.55 6.75 -1.87
C ALA A 154 -9.86 8.18 -1.38
N LEU A 155 -11.12 8.61 -1.44
CA LEU A 155 -11.55 9.94 -0.98
C LEU A 155 -11.42 10.10 0.54
N LEU A 156 -11.90 9.12 1.31
CA LEU A 156 -11.78 9.11 2.77
C LEU A 156 -10.31 9.10 3.20
N GLY A 157 -9.47 8.31 2.53
CA GLY A 157 -8.04 8.25 2.80
C GLY A 157 -7.36 9.60 2.55
N ALA A 158 -7.66 10.25 1.43
CA ALA A 158 -7.17 11.59 1.14
C ALA A 158 -7.62 12.61 2.19
N GLY A 159 -8.91 12.60 2.57
CA GLY A 159 -9.46 13.49 3.59
C GLY A 159 -8.82 13.28 4.97
N VAL A 160 -8.70 12.03 5.42
CA VAL A 160 -8.04 11.69 6.69
C VAL A 160 -6.58 12.12 6.67
N MET A 161 -5.87 11.94 5.55
CA MET A 161 -4.47 12.34 5.45
C MET A 161 -4.30 13.86 5.53
N VAL A 162 -5.13 14.62 4.82
CA VAL A 162 -5.09 16.10 4.88
C VAL A 162 -5.35 16.61 6.29
N ILE A 163 -6.34 16.03 6.98
CA ILE A 163 -6.63 16.39 8.37
C ILE A 163 -5.46 16.02 9.29
N ALA A 164 -4.87 14.83 9.12
CA ALA A 164 -3.73 14.38 9.91
C ALA A 164 -2.48 15.27 9.68
N ASP A 165 -2.19 15.64 8.44
CA ASP A 165 -1.09 16.55 8.10
C ASP A 165 -1.33 17.95 8.69
N TRP A 166 -2.57 18.45 8.62
CA TRP A 166 -2.95 19.72 9.21
C TRP A 166 -2.77 19.72 10.74
N ILE A 167 -3.28 18.69 11.43
CA ILE A 167 -3.10 18.54 12.89
C ILE A 167 -1.61 18.44 13.23
N GLY A 168 -0.84 17.63 12.49
CA GLY A 168 0.60 17.49 12.71
C GLY A 168 1.33 18.83 12.59
N ARG A 169 1.00 19.65 11.60
CA ARG A 169 1.60 20.98 11.42
C ARG A 169 1.15 22.00 12.46
N TYR A 170 -0.09 21.95 12.96
CA TYR A 170 -0.56 22.93 13.92
C TYR A 170 -0.21 22.58 15.37
N VAL A 171 -0.21 21.28 15.73
CA VAL A 171 0.08 20.84 17.10
C VAL A 171 1.58 20.88 17.42
N ILE A 172 2.46 20.68 16.44
CA ILE A 172 3.92 20.74 16.65
C ILE A 172 4.42 22.21 16.82
N PHE A 173 3.66 23.19 16.33
CA PHE A 173 4.02 24.61 16.37
C PHE A 173 3.24 25.43 17.42
N LEU A 174 2.41 24.76 18.26
CA LEU A 174 1.79 25.35 19.45
C LEU A 174 2.62 25.02 20.70
#